data_AF-A0A3M1H0H7-F1
#
_entry.id   AF-A0A3M1H0H7-F1
#
_cell.length_a   1.000
_cell.length_b   1.000
_cell.length_c   1.000
_cell.angle_alpha   90.00
_cell.angle_beta   90.00
_cell.angle_gamma   90.00
#
_symmetry.space_group_name_H-M   'P 1'
#
loop_
_entity.id
_entity.type
_entity.pdbx_description
1 polymer ?
#
loop_
_entity_poly.entity_id
_entity_poly.type
_entity_poly.pdbx_seq_one_letter_code
_entity_poly.pdbx_strand_id
1 'polypeptide(L)'
;PFTIHHSPFTIPFDLPRTALYLAVFLLTVIAIALPFYLMNPALIFGPQLITAARQPWETVWALIDGNFDYGVIPLDMRNLAWTPGDAPPTRVPWLAVTAVAGLVYAWFYTRPTDWKRPRTVLGFVGFTLCLFMLWSKGYSPQWLNWPLFFIALLLPNLRGVAYAVILSVANIIEGNFYFIMFPQEHWLLAATVIVRTVLLAVLAVEFLLIIWPEAATPRVAKIRDRGVGLLVVLLIVAAIPAGIRLGQSYYDTRLQQSPYRATITRLQGEQVKGALLLNSHTVYDWFYPYLRQDYRLFMLDDYAPPGESVAARTTALLNRIAAQTDVLWIYDADAAAVTPAEEALANWLGGRPPAHIQDIDGGRLYLFILK
;
A
#
# COMPACT_ATOMS: atom_id res chain seq x y z
N PRO A 1 1.60 -34.77 -38.97
CA PRO A 1 0.51 -35.79 -38.87
C PRO A 1 0.31 -36.18 -37.40
N PHE A 2 -0.67 -35.55 -36.73
CA PHE A 2 -1.03 -35.85 -35.34
C PHE A 2 -1.96 -37.08 -35.34
N THR A 3 -1.47 -38.22 -34.90
CA THR A 3 -2.32 -39.37 -34.55
C THR A 3 -3.00 -39.06 -33.22
N ILE A 4 -4.27 -38.66 -33.29
CA ILE A 4 -5.12 -38.48 -32.13
C ILE A 4 -5.43 -39.88 -31.58
N HIS A 5 -4.73 -40.29 -30.54
CA HIS A 5 -5.13 -41.46 -29.76
C HIS A 5 -6.41 -41.09 -29.00
N HIS A 6 -7.55 -41.57 -29.51
CA HIS A 6 -8.81 -41.60 -28.78
C HIS A 6 -8.70 -42.64 -27.65
N SER A 7 -7.98 -42.32 -26.57
CA SER A 7 -8.25 -43.00 -25.31
C SER A 7 -9.60 -42.49 -24.82
N PRO A 8 -10.63 -43.35 -24.71
CA PRO A 8 -11.87 -42.94 -24.08
C PRO A 8 -11.52 -42.47 -22.68
N PHE A 9 -11.82 -41.20 -22.39
CA PHE A 9 -11.65 -40.61 -21.09
C PHE A 9 -12.71 -41.23 -20.16
N THR A 10 -12.47 -42.46 -19.74
CA THR A 10 -13.27 -43.11 -18.70
C THR A 10 -12.69 -42.67 -17.38
N ILE A 11 -13.22 -41.59 -16.81
CA ILE A 11 -13.09 -41.41 -15.37
C ILE A 11 -13.81 -42.62 -14.76
N PRO A 12 -13.15 -43.47 -13.98
CA PRO A 12 -13.82 -44.56 -13.27
C PRO A 12 -14.63 -43.95 -12.13
N PHE A 13 -15.70 -43.24 -12.46
CA PHE A 13 -16.70 -42.85 -11.50
C PHE A 13 -17.47 -44.11 -11.13
N ASP A 14 -17.13 -44.68 -9.98
CA ASP A 14 -18.05 -45.55 -9.26
C ASP A 14 -19.23 -44.67 -8.82
N LEU A 15 -20.22 -44.55 -9.72
CA LEU A 15 -21.43 -43.77 -9.52
C LEU A 15 -22.12 -44.13 -8.20
N PRO A 16 -22.28 -45.42 -7.84
CA PRO A 16 -22.79 -45.82 -6.52
C PRO A 16 -21.99 -45.25 -5.35
N ARG A 17 -20.66 -45.39 -5.35
CA ARG A 17 -19.83 -44.83 -4.26
C ARG A 17 -19.90 -43.32 -4.22
N THR A 18 -19.86 -42.66 -5.37
CA THR A 18 -19.96 -41.20 -5.46
C THR A 18 -21.29 -40.71 -4.92
N ALA A 19 -22.39 -41.36 -5.30
CA ALA A 19 -23.73 -41.07 -4.79
C ALA A 19 -23.82 -41.31 -3.28
N LEU A 20 -23.24 -42.41 -2.77
CA LEU A 20 -23.18 -42.69 -1.34
C LEU A 20 -22.39 -41.62 -0.57
N TYR A 21 -21.21 -41.23 -1.07
CA TYR A 21 -20.41 -40.16 -0.47
C TYR A 21 -21.15 -38.84 -0.45
N LEU A 22 -21.80 -38.45 -1.54
CA LEU A 22 -22.62 -37.25 -1.61
C LEU A 22 -23.81 -37.32 -0.64
N ALA A 23 -24.49 -38.45 -0.56
CA ALA A 23 -25.61 -38.64 0.35
C ALA A 23 -25.18 -38.53 1.82
N VAL A 24 -24.09 -39.21 2.21
CA VAL A 24 -23.53 -39.12 3.57
C VAL A 24 -23.11 -37.68 3.88
N PHE A 25 -22.37 -37.04 2.97
CA PHE A 25 -21.95 -35.64 3.13
C PHE A 25 -23.15 -34.70 3.33
N LEU A 26 -24.16 -34.78 2.46
CA LEU A 26 -25.36 -33.95 2.56
C LEU A 26 -26.14 -34.22 3.84
N LEU A 27 -26.29 -35.49 4.22
CA LEU A 27 -26.98 -35.87 5.45
C LEU A 27 -26.24 -35.34 6.69
N THR A 28 -24.91 -35.41 6.71
CA THR A 28 -24.10 -34.83 7.79
C THR A 28 -24.23 -33.30 7.84
N VAL A 29 -24.11 -32.61 6.70
CA VAL A 29 -24.26 -31.15 6.63
C VAL A 29 -25.66 -30.73 7.10
N ILE A 30 -26.72 -31.41 6.63
CA ILE A 30 -28.10 -31.15 7.05
C ILE A 30 -28.27 -31.45 8.54
N ALA A 31 -27.81 -32.58 9.04
CA ALA A 31 -27.95 -32.94 10.45
C ALA A 31 -27.28 -31.92 11.39
N ILE A 32 -26.14 -31.37 10.99
CA ILE A 32 -25.45 -30.31 11.73
C ILE A 32 -26.17 -28.96 11.57
N ALA A 33 -26.59 -28.59 10.37
CA ALA A 33 -27.18 -27.28 10.08
C ALA A 33 -28.65 -27.14 10.54
N LEU A 34 -29.42 -28.23 10.52
CA LEU A 34 -30.85 -28.26 10.82
C LEU A 34 -31.21 -27.64 12.18
N PRO A 35 -30.56 -27.97 13.32
CA PRO A 35 -30.91 -27.33 14.59
C PRO A 35 -30.72 -25.81 14.54
N PHE A 36 -29.65 -25.31 13.93
CA PHE A 36 -29.42 -23.86 13.81
C PHE A 36 -30.43 -23.20 12.86
N TYR A 37 -30.79 -23.86 11.76
CA TYR A 37 -31.81 -23.38 10.84
C TYR A 37 -33.17 -23.28 11.52
N LEU A 38 -33.56 -24.29 12.31
CA LEU A 38 -34.82 -24.31 13.05
C LEU A 38 -34.85 -23.29 14.20
N MET A 39 -33.70 -23.03 14.85
CA MET A 39 -33.60 -22.01 15.91
C MET A 39 -33.63 -20.58 15.36
N ASN A 40 -32.79 -20.30 14.36
CA ASN A 40 -32.74 -19.01 13.69
C ASN A 40 -32.01 -19.14 12.33
N PRO A 41 -32.71 -19.10 11.19
CA PRO A 41 -32.10 -19.27 9.88
C PRO A 41 -31.07 -18.17 9.55
N ALA A 42 -31.11 -17.01 10.21
CA ALA A 42 -30.09 -15.98 10.07
C ALA A 42 -28.70 -16.43 10.58
N LEU A 43 -28.64 -17.42 11.49
CA LEU A 43 -27.36 -18.01 11.92
C LEU A 43 -26.70 -18.83 10.81
N ILE A 44 -27.50 -19.45 9.94
CA ILE A 44 -27.01 -20.25 8.81
C ILE A 44 -26.65 -19.38 7.62
N PHE A 45 -27.48 -18.38 7.30
CA PHE A 45 -27.32 -17.55 6.09
C PHE A 45 -26.59 -16.24 6.32
N GLY A 46 -26.45 -15.77 7.57
CA GLY A 46 -25.80 -14.52 7.92
C GLY A 46 -24.40 -14.39 7.31
N PRO A 47 -23.50 -15.38 7.44
CA PRO A 47 -22.17 -15.32 6.83
C PRO A 47 -22.19 -15.15 5.31
N GLN A 48 -23.14 -15.80 4.61
CA GLN A 48 -23.29 -15.73 3.16
C GLN A 48 -23.88 -14.39 2.75
N LEU A 49 -24.88 -13.88 3.48
CA LEU A 49 -25.44 -12.55 3.27
C LEU A 49 -24.38 -11.46 3.46
N ILE A 50 -23.61 -11.53 4.55
CA ILE A 50 -22.48 -10.62 4.81
C ILE A 50 -21.46 -10.71 3.69
N THR A 51 -21.03 -11.91 3.30
CA THR A 51 -20.02 -12.09 2.25
C THR A 51 -20.52 -11.64 0.88
N ALA A 52 -21.78 -11.92 0.54
CA ALA A 52 -22.39 -11.55 -0.74
C ALA A 52 -22.57 -10.04 -0.88
N ALA A 53 -22.91 -9.38 0.23
CA ALA A 53 -23.12 -7.93 0.34
C ALA A 53 -21.83 -7.12 0.28
N ARG A 54 -20.66 -7.74 0.51
CA ARG A 54 -19.38 -7.03 0.39
C ARG A 54 -19.19 -6.53 -1.03
N GLN A 55 -18.94 -5.24 -1.13
CA GLN A 55 -18.46 -4.63 -2.37
C GLN A 55 -17.11 -5.21 -2.73
N PRO A 56 -16.73 -5.25 -4.01
CA PRO A 56 -15.41 -5.69 -4.39
C PRO A 56 -14.35 -4.78 -3.76
N TRP A 57 -13.26 -5.33 -3.24
CA TRP A 57 -12.19 -4.58 -2.59
C TRP A 57 -10.83 -5.07 -3.06
N GLU A 58 -9.86 -4.17 -3.21
CA GLU A 58 -8.47 -4.50 -3.57
C GLU A 58 -8.34 -5.38 -4.84
N THR A 59 -9.28 -5.30 -5.77
CA THR A 59 -9.29 -6.09 -7.01
C THR A 59 -9.57 -5.19 -8.21
N VAL A 60 -9.33 -5.70 -9.42
CA VAL A 60 -9.77 -5.02 -10.66
C VAL A 60 -11.27 -4.71 -10.63
N TRP A 61 -12.07 -5.57 -10.00
CA TRP A 61 -13.50 -5.36 -9.80
C TRP A 61 -13.77 -4.16 -8.89
N ALA A 62 -12.98 -3.98 -7.84
CA ALA A 62 -13.05 -2.82 -6.96
C ALA A 62 -12.76 -1.52 -7.71
N LEU A 63 -11.73 -1.52 -8.58
CA LEU A 63 -11.39 -0.36 -9.40
C LEU A 63 -12.52 0.01 -10.37
N ILE A 64 -13.20 -0.97 -10.97
CA ILE A 64 -14.36 -0.74 -11.85
C ILE A 64 -15.52 -0.10 -11.08
N ASP A 65 -15.72 -0.51 -9.83
CA ASP A 65 -16.73 0.05 -8.94
C ASP A 65 -16.29 1.38 -8.29
N GLY A 66 -15.05 1.83 -8.52
CA GLY A 66 -14.49 3.03 -7.88
C GLY A 66 -14.26 2.86 -6.38
N ASN A 67 -14.18 1.62 -5.90
CA ASN A 67 -13.88 1.31 -4.51
C ASN A 67 -12.37 1.20 -4.29
N PHE A 68 -11.84 2.09 -3.45
CA PHE A 68 -10.42 2.14 -3.08
C PHE A 68 -10.20 1.83 -1.59
N ASP A 69 -11.21 1.29 -0.93
CA ASP A 69 -11.16 0.86 0.47
C ASP A 69 -10.77 -0.62 0.59
N TYR A 70 -10.40 -1.04 1.79
CA TYR A 70 -10.16 -2.44 2.11
C TYR A 70 -11.46 -3.14 2.50
N GLY A 71 -11.39 -4.47 2.54
CA GLY A 71 -12.54 -5.29 2.86
C GLY A 71 -12.94 -5.22 4.34
N VAL A 72 -13.77 -4.26 4.73
CA VAL A 72 -14.29 -4.15 6.10
C VAL A 72 -15.34 -5.24 6.37
N ILE A 73 -15.21 -5.92 7.51
CA ILE A 73 -16.20 -6.85 8.05
C ILE A 73 -16.88 -6.15 9.23
N PRO A 74 -18.21 -6.29 9.42
CA PRO A 74 -18.88 -5.74 10.60
C PRO A 74 -18.16 -6.16 11.88
N LEU A 75 -17.84 -5.18 12.73
CA LEU A 75 -17.14 -5.41 14.00
C LEU A 75 -17.90 -6.37 14.93
N ASP A 76 -19.24 -6.32 14.90
CA ASP A 76 -20.07 -7.31 15.60
C ASP A 76 -20.72 -8.28 14.61
N MET A 77 -20.04 -9.41 14.36
CA MET A 77 -20.58 -10.49 13.52
C MET A 77 -21.79 -11.20 14.15
N ARG A 78 -22.16 -10.89 15.40
CA ARG A 78 -23.36 -11.41 16.07
C ARG A 78 -24.57 -10.50 15.87
N ASN A 79 -24.39 -9.32 15.27
CA ASN A 79 -25.49 -8.42 14.97
C ASN A 79 -26.29 -8.97 13.77
N LEU A 80 -27.29 -9.81 14.06
CA LEU A 80 -28.19 -10.38 13.07
C LEU A 80 -29.13 -9.35 12.44
N ALA A 81 -29.18 -8.12 12.98
CA ALA A 81 -29.92 -7.00 12.41
C ALA A 81 -29.10 -6.19 11.39
N TRP A 82 -27.83 -6.56 11.15
CA TRP A 82 -27.02 -5.93 10.10
C TRP A 82 -27.69 -6.15 8.74
N THR A 83 -28.00 -5.05 8.06
CA THR A 83 -28.55 -5.08 6.71
C THR A 83 -27.52 -4.51 5.72
N PRO A 84 -27.29 -5.16 4.57
CA PRO A 84 -26.39 -4.69 3.51
C PRO A 84 -26.69 -3.30 2.90
N GLY A 85 -27.74 -2.61 3.37
CA GLY A 85 -28.44 -1.55 2.64
C GLY A 85 -27.63 -0.29 2.35
N ASP A 86 -26.54 -0.05 3.08
CA ASP A 86 -25.77 1.18 2.97
C ASP A 86 -24.62 1.10 1.95
N ALA A 87 -24.28 -0.12 1.48
CA ALA A 87 -23.24 -0.27 0.48
C ALA A 87 -23.80 -0.01 -0.93
N PRO A 88 -23.22 0.90 -1.73
CA PRO A 88 -23.68 1.16 -3.08
C PRO A 88 -23.63 -0.13 -3.91
N PRO A 89 -24.61 -0.43 -4.76
CA PRO A 89 -24.63 -1.67 -5.53
C PRO A 89 -23.44 -1.73 -6.49
N THR A 90 -22.77 -2.90 -6.54
CA THR A 90 -21.71 -3.19 -7.51
C THR A 90 -22.25 -3.09 -8.94
N ARG A 91 -21.47 -2.49 -9.83
CA ARG A 91 -21.78 -2.39 -11.28
C ARG A 91 -21.31 -3.62 -12.04
N VAL A 92 -20.52 -4.47 -11.40
CA VAL A 92 -19.95 -5.68 -12.00
C VAL A 92 -21.04 -6.75 -12.15
N PRO A 93 -21.27 -7.30 -13.36
CA PRO A 93 -22.27 -8.34 -13.59
C PRO A 93 -21.74 -9.69 -13.08
N TRP A 94 -21.81 -9.91 -11.76
CA TRP A 94 -21.19 -11.07 -11.08
C TRP A 94 -21.60 -12.43 -11.64
N LEU A 95 -22.85 -12.58 -12.11
CA LEU A 95 -23.29 -13.81 -12.79
C LEU A 95 -22.49 -14.07 -14.07
N ALA A 96 -22.28 -13.04 -14.90
CA ALA A 96 -21.51 -13.15 -16.13
C ALA A 96 -20.02 -13.40 -15.83
N VAL A 97 -19.44 -12.67 -14.87
CA VAL A 97 -18.05 -12.86 -14.44
C VAL A 97 -17.82 -14.28 -13.93
N THR A 98 -18.74 -14.80 -13.11
CA THR A 98 -18.67 -16.17 -12.57
C THR A 98 -18.88 -17.21 -13.67
N ALA A 99 -19.81 -16.99 -14.59
CA ALA A 99 -20.01 -17.89 -15.73
C ALA A 99 -18.75 -17.97 -16.61
N VAL A 100 -18.12 -16.84 -16.92
CA VAL A 100 -16.86 -16.80 -17.69
C VAL A 100 -15.74 -17.53 -16.95
N ALA A 101 -15.53 -17.24 -15.67
CA ALA A 101 -14.50 -17.92 -14.88
C ALA A 101 -14.75 -19.44 -14.80
N GLY A 102 -16.00 -19.85 -14.61
CA GLY A 102 -16.41 -21.26 -14.60
C GLY A 102 -16.19 -21.94 -15.95
N LEU A 103 -16.51 -21.28 -17.06
CA LEU A 103 -16.27 -21.81 -18.42
C LEU A 103 -14.77 -21.95 -18.71
N VAL A 104 -13.95 -20.96 -18.33
CA VAL A 104 -12.49 -21.03 -18.46
C VAL A 104 -11.94 -22.20 -17.65
N TYR A 105 -12.38 -22.35 -16.39
CA TYR A 105 -11.98 -23.45 -15.54
C TYR A 105 -12.38 -24.81 -16.14
N ALA A 106 -13.66 -24.97 -16.51
CA ALA A 106 -14.20 -26.21 -17.07
C ALA A 106 -13.49 -26.60 -18.38
N TRP A 107 -13.17 -25.62 -19.22
CA TRP A 107 -12.41 -25.84 -20.44
C TRP A 107 -11.04 -26.47 -20.16
N PHE A 108 -10.28 -25.93 -19.21
CA PHE A 108 -8.96 -26.50 -18.88
C PHE A 108 -9.06 -27.81 -18.09
N TYR A 109 -10.06 -27.95 -17.21
CA TYR A 109 -10.29 -29.17 -16.44
C TYR A 109 -10.63 -30.38 -17.33
N THR A 110 -11.31 -30.15 -18.46
CA THR A 110 -11.70 -31.20 -19.41
C THR A 110 -10.60 -31.56 -20.42
N ARG A 111 -9.44 -30.89 -20.39
CA ARG A 111 -8.34 -31.20 -21.30
C ARG A 111 -7.62 -32.49 -20.92
N PRO A 112 -7.19 -33.30 -21.92
CA PRO A 112 -6.36 -34.48 -21.67
C PRO A 112 -5.12 -34.09 -20.87
N THR A 113 -4.99 -34.70 -19.69
CA THR A 113 -3.98 -34.34 -18.70
C THR A 113 -3.51 -35.60 -17.97
N ASP A 114 -2.19 -35.78 -17.81
CA ASP A 114 -1.64 -36.89 -17.05
C ASP A 114 -1.68 -36.60 -15.55
N TRP A 115 -2.83 -36.87 -14.94
CA TRP A 115 -3.08 -36.66 -13.51
C TRP A 115 -2.21 -37.53 -12.58
N LYS A 116 -1.49 -38.53 -13.12
CA LYS A 116 -0.58 -39.36 -12.32
C LYS A 116 0.74 -38.64 -12.02
N ARG A 117 1.07 -37.57 -12.75
CA ARG A 117 2.27 -36.77 -12.51
C ARG A 117 2.01 -35.75 -11.40
N PRO A 118 2.72 -35.83 -10.25
CA PRO A 118 2.49 -34.90 -9.14
C PRO A 118 2.64 -33.42 -9.53
N ARG A 119 3.60 -33.13 -10.43
CA ARG A 119 3.84 -31.78 -10.93
C ARG A 119 2.66 -31.21 -11.73
N THR A 120 1.93 -32.07 -12.45
CA THR A 120 0.73 -31.70 -13.20
C THR A 120 -0.42 -31.36 -12.26
N VAL A 121 -0.61 -32.17 -11.21
CA VAL A 121 -1.60 -31.88 -10.16
C VAL A 121 -1.29 -30.55 -9.49
N LEU A 122 -0.04 -30.35 -9.03
CA LEU A 122 0.39 -29.09 -8.41
C LEU A 122 0.25 -27.89 -9.34
N GLY A 123 0.60 -28.04 -10.62
CA GLY A 123 0.41 -27.01 -11.64
C GLY A 123 -1.06 -26.63 -11.81
N PHE A 124 -1.95 -27.61 -11.85
CA PHE A 124 -3.39 -27.36 -12.01
C PHE A 124 -3.98 -26.69 -10.76
N VAL A 125 -3.55 -27.08 -9.55
CA VAL A 125 -3.95 -26.41 -8.31
C VAL A 125 -3.45 -24.97 -8.29
N GLY A 126 -2.18 -24.72 -8.66
CA GLY A 126 -1.62 -23.37 -8.77
C GLY A 126 -2.37 -22.50 -9.78
N PHE A 127 -2.72 -23.06 -10.95
CA PHE A 127 -3.56 -22.41 -11.95
C PHE A 127 -4.95 -22.06 -11.38
N THR A 128 -5.59 -23.02 -10.72
CA THR A 128 -6.92 -22.85 -10.11
C THR A 128 -6.90 -21.73 -9.07
N LEU A 129 -5.86 -21.68 -8.26
CA LEU A 129 -5.66 -20.62 -7.27
C LEU A 129 -5.52 -19.25 -7.92
N CYS A 130 -4.71 -19.13 -8.98
CA CYS A 130 -4.57 -17.86 -9.71
C CYS A 130 -5.90 -17.44 -10.34
N LEU A 131 -6.64 -18.36 -10.94
CA LEU A 131 -7.96 -18.09 -11.51
C LEU A 131 -8.96 -17.66 -10.43
N PHE A 132 -8.95 -18.31 -9.27
CA PHE A 132 -9.77 -17.93 -8.11
C PHE A 132 -9.44 -16.49 -7.66
N MET A 133 -8.15 -16.13 -7.55
CA MET A 133 -7.75 -14.77 -7.16
C MET A 133 -8.14 -13.72 -8.20
N LEU A 134 -8.13 -14.05 -9.49
CA LEU A 134 -8.59 -13.17 -10.56
C LEU A 134 -10.11 -13.00 -10.56
N TRP A 135 -10.85 -14.06 -10.20
CA TRP A 135 -12.31 -14.06 -10.15
C TRP A 135 -12.88 -13.43 -8.86
N SER A 136 -12.21 -13.59 -7.72
CA SER A 136 -12.71 -13.19 -6.41
C SER A 136 -13.11 -11.71 -6.34
N LYS A 137 -14.22 -11.39 -5.64
CA LYS A 137 -14.64 -10.01 -5.36
C LYS A 137 -13.56 -9.22 -4.61
N GLY A 138 -12.92 -9.90 -3.68
CA GLY A 138 -11.97 -9.31 -2.76
C GLY A 138 -10.59 -9.88 -2.92
N TYR A 139 -9.59 -9.11 -2.52
CA TYR A 139 -8.23 -9.57 -2.29
C TYR A 139 -7.75 -9.05 -0.94
N SER A 140 -6.82 -9.75 -0.30
CA SER A 140 -6.14 -9.22 0.88
C SER A 140 -4.65 -9.48 0.74
N PRO A 141 -3.76 -8.57 1.20
CA PRO A 141 -2.33 -8.72 1.06
C PRO A 141 -1.80 -10.03 1.65
N GLN A 142 -2.43 -10.53 2.71
CA GLN A 142 -2.06 -11.80 3.35
C GLN A 142 -2.24 -13.03 2.46
N TRP A 143 -3.11 -12.96 1.43
CA TRP A 143 -3.36 -14.07 0.53
C TRP A 143 -2.20 -14.31 -0.44
N LEU A 144 -1.27 -13.36 -0.57
CA LEU A 144 -0.06 -13.53 -1.38
C LEU A 144 0.74 -14.79 -1.03
N ASN A 145 0.69 -15.25 0.22
CA ASN A 145 1.40 -16.45 0.65
C ASN A 145 0.97 -17.70 -0.13
N TRP A 146 -0.27 -17.77 -0.62
CA TRP A 146 -0.77 -18.91 -1.37
C TRP A 146 -0.06 -19.08 -2.73
N PRO A 147 -0.04 -18.10 -3.65
CA PRO A 147 0.70 -18.22 -4.91
C PRO A 147 2.21 -18.31 -4.70
N LEU A 148 2.79 -17.69 -3.66
CA LEU A 148 4.22 -17.80 -3.35
C LEU A 148 4.65 -19.25 -3.11
N PHE A 149 3.83 -20.05 -2.43
CA PHE A 149 4.07 -21.48 -2.24
C PHE A 149 4.19 -22.22 -3.60
N PHE A 150 3.28 -21.97 -4.53
CA PHE A 150 3.31 -22.59 -5.86
C PHE A 150 4.48 -22.09 -6.71
N ILE A 151 4.83 -20.81 -6.64
CA ILE A 151 6.00 -20.24 -7.33
C ILE A 151 7.27 -20.95 -6.86
N ALA A 152 7.46 -21.10 -5.56
CA ALA A 152 8.64 -21.76 -4.99
C ALA A 152 8.77 -23.22 -5.46
N LEU A 153 7.66 -23.96 -5.51
CA LEU A 153 7.65 -25.37 -5.91
C LEU A 153 7.74 -25.59 -7.43
N LEU A 154 7.05 -24.77 -8.22
CA LEU A 154 6.88 -25.02 -9.66
C LEU A 154 7.85 -24.22 -10.53
N LEU A 155 8.37 -23.10 -10.03
CA LEU A 155 9.25 -22.18 -10.76
C LEU A 155 10.55 -21.89 -9.97
N PRO A 156 11.40 -22.89 -9.64
CA PRO A 156 12.65 -22.69 -8.90
C PRO A 156 13.75 -22.12 -9.79
N ASN A 157 13.52 -20.94 -10.36
CA ASN A 157 14.45 -20.21 -11.24
C ASN A 157 14.30 -18.70 -11.04
N LEU A 158 15.18 -17.91 -11.67
CA LEU A 158 15.18 -16.44 -11.53
C LEU A 158 13.87 -15.77 -11.93
N ARG A 159 13.08 -16.35 -12.85
CA ARG A 159 11.76 -15.79 -13.21
C ARG A 159 10.76 -15.97 -12.09
N GLY A 160 10.73 -17.15 -11.46
CA GLY A 160 9.91 -17.38 -10.27
C GLY A 160 10.28 -16.43 -9.14
N VAL A 161 11.58 -16.23 -8.89
CA VAL A 161 12.07 -15.23 -7.93
C VAL A 161 11.59 -13.83 -8.30
N ALA A 162 11.69 -13.42 -9.57
CA ALA A 162 11.22 -12.12 -10.03
C ALA A 162 9.71 -11.94 -9.80
N TYR A 163 8.87 -12.93 -10.16
CA TYR A 163 7.43 -12.87 -9.88
C TYR A 163 7.13 -12.72 -8.38
N ALA A 164 7.80 -13.51 -7.54
CA ALA A 164 7.64 -13.47 -6.09
C ALA A 164 8.04 -12.12 -5.49
N VAL A 165 9.16 -11.54 -5.94
CA VAL A 165 9.65 -10.23 -5.48
C VAL A 165 8.69 -9.13 -5.92
N ILE A 166 8.29 -9.09 -7.19
CA ILE A 166 7.40 -8.04 -7.69
C ILE A 166 6.05 -8.10 -6.98
N LEU A 167 5.46 -9.29 -6.83
CA LEU A 167 4.21 -9.45 -6.10
C LEU A 167 4.36 -9.00 -4.64
N SER A 168 5.45 -9.37 -3.96
CA SER A 168 5.73 -8.95 -2.58
C SER A 168 5.88 -7.44 -2.44
N VAL A 169 6.60 -6.79 -3.37
CA VAL A 169 6.76 -5.33 -3.38
C VAL A 169 5.41 -4.64 -3.62
N ALA A 170 4.62 -5.11 -4.60
CA ALA A 170 3.27 -4.57 -4.84
C ALA A 170 2.40 -4.70 -3.59
N ASN A 171 2.53 -5.81 -2.86
CA ASN A 171 1.80 -6.06 -1.62
C ASN A 171 2.23 -5.14 -0.46
N ILE A 172 3.53 -4.86 -0.34
CA ILE A 172 4.05 -3.91 0.66
C ILE A 172 3.56 -2.50 0.34
N ILE A 173 3.60 -2.10 -0.93
CA ILE A 173 3.09 -0.79 -1.39
C ILE A 173 1.60 -0.67 -1.06
N GLU A 174 0.80 -1.68 -1.39
CA GLU A 174 -0.63 -1.68 -1.09
C GLU A 174 -0.91 -1.64 0.42
N GLY A 175 -0.35 -2.58 1.18
CA GLY A 175 -0.63 -2.74 2.60
C GLY A 175 -0.06 -1.64 3.50
N ASN A 176 1.16 -1.17 3.24
CA ASN A 176 1.86 -0.23 4.12
C ASN A 176 1.88 1.18 3.56
N PHE A 177 2.08 1.36 2.26
CA PHE A 177 2.18 2.71 1.70
C PHE A 177 0.80 3.28 1.44
N TYR A 178 -0.06 2.57 0.69
CA TYR A 178 -1.38 3.09 0.37
C TYR A 178 -2.28 3.18 1.62
N PHE A 179 -2.55 2.05 2.30
CA PHE A 179 -3.54 2.06 3.40
C PHE A 179 -3.10 2.82 4.65
N ILE A 180 -1.79 2.92 4.94
CA ILE A 180 -1.30 3.55 6.18
C ILE A 180 -0.75 4.96 5.93
N MET A 181 0.06 5.16 4.88
CA MET A 181 0.76 6.43 4.66
C MET A 181 0.06 7.37 3.67
N PHE A 182 -0.53 6.83 2.60
CA PHE A 182 -1.02 7.59 1.45
C PHE A 182 -2.45 7.17 1.02
N PRO A 183 -3.44 7.20 1.92
CA PRO A 183 -4.79 6.70 1.62
C PRO A 183 -5.51 7.51 0.53
N GLN A 184 -5.06 8.73 0.24
CA GLN A 184 -5.64 9.60 -0.79
C GLN A 184 -5.03 9.36 -2.19
N GLU A 185 -3.91 8.63 -2.29
CA GLU A 185 -3.23 8.39 -3.56
C GLU A 185 -3.82 7.17 -4.28
N HIS A 186 -5.08 7.25 -4.69
CA HIS A 186 -5.83 6.14 -5.30
C HIS A 186 -5.16 5.49 -6.52
N TRP A 187 -4.32 6.24 -7.25
CA TRP A 187 -3.54 5.71 -8.37
C TRP A 187 -2.51 4.65 -7.91
N LEU A 188 -2.03 4.74 -6.67
CA LEU A 188 -1.08 3.80 -6.09
C LEU A 188 -1.73 2.44 -5.93
N LEU A 189 -2.93 2.39 -5.34
CA LEU A 189 -3.73 1.17 -5.24
C LEU A 189 -4.11 0.64 -6.63
N ALA A 190 -4.53 1.52 -7.55
CA ALA A 190 -4.86 1.09 -8.90
C ALA A 190 -3.65 0.43 -9.60
N ALA A 191 -2.46 1.01 -9.45
CA ALA A 191 -1.23 0.46 -10.02
C ALA A 191 -0.87 -0.90 -9.41
N THR A 192 -0.91 -1.05 -8.07
CA THR A 192 -0.59 -2.34 -7.41
C THR A 192 -1.58 -3.43 -7.80
N VAL A 193 -2.87 -3.11 -7.83
CA VAL A 193 -3.94 -4.02 -8.29
C VAL A 193 -3.70 -4.46 -9.73
N ILE A 194 -3.44 -3.53 -10.65
CA ILE A 194 -3.20 -3.86 -12.08
C ILE A 194 -1.96 -4.75 -12.22
N VAL A 195 -0.84 -4.39 -11.58
CA VAL A 195 0.40 -5.20 -11.62
C VAL A 195 0.15 -6.60 -11.09
N ARG A 196 -0.53 -6.73 -9.94
CA ARG A 196 -0.90 -8.03 -9.37
C ARG A 196 -1.80 -8.83 -10.31
N THR A 197 -2.85 -8.23 -10.84
CA THR A 197 -3.79 -8.91 -11.76
C THR A 197 -3.06 -9.44 -12.99
N VAL A 198 -2.18 -8.63 -13.60
CA VAL A 198 -1.36 -9.06 -14.75
C VAL A 198 -0.42 -10.22 -14.34
N LEU A 199 0.25 -10.12 -13.20
CA LEU A 199 1.16 -11.17 -12.73
C LEU A 199 0.43 -12.47 -12.38
N LEU A 200 -0.75 -12.42 -11.76
CA LEU A 200 -1.57 -13.60 -11.51
C LEU A 200 -2.02 -14.25 -12.81
N ALA A 201 -2.38 -13.47 -13.83
CA ALA A 201 -2.71 -14.00 -15.16
C ALA A 201 -1.48 -14.65 -15.83
N VAL A 202 -0.30 -14.03 -15.74
CA VAL A 202 0.96 -14.60 -16.24
C VAL A 202 1.30 -15.89 -15.51
N LEU A 203 1.17 -15.93 -14.18
CA LEU A 203 1.41 -17.13 -13.37
C LEU A 203 0.43 -18.26 -13.71
N ALA A 204 -0.85 -17.93 -13.92
CA ALA A 204 -1.83 -18.90 -14.41
C ALA A 204 -1.36 -19.54 -15.72
N VAL A 205 -0.87 -18.73 -16.67
CA VAL A 205 -0.31 -19.24 -17.94
C VAL A 205 0.97 -20.05 -17.71
N GLU A 206 1.89 -19.61 -16.85
CA GLU A 206 3.11 -20.36 -16.50
C GLU A 206 2.78 -21.76 -15.96
N PHE A 207 1.79 -21.86 -15.09
CA PHE A 207 1.35 -23.13 -14.54
C PHE A 207 0.69 -24.02 -15.60
N LEU A 208 -0.10 -23.46 -16.53
CA LEU A 208 -0.62 -24.22 -17.67
C LEU A 208 0.49 -24.73 -18.60
N LEU A 209 1.55 -23.95 -18.82
CA LEU A 209 2.71 -24.38 -19.63
C LEU A 209 3.54 -25.49 -18.95
N ILE A 210 3.41 -25.67 -17.63
CA ILE A 210 3.99 -26.82 -16.93
C ILE A 210 3.15 -28.09 -17.18
N ILE A 211 1.83 -27.94 -17.31
CA ILE A 211 0.91 -29.05 -17.59
C ILE A 211 1.05 -29.51 -19.05
N TRP A 212 1.11 -28.56 -19.98
CA TRP A 212 1.22 -28.79 -21.43
C TRP A 212 2.50 -28.17 -22.00
N PRO A 213 3.67 -28.77 -21.75
CA PRO A 213 4.96 -28.23 -22.20
C PRO A 213 5.06 -28.11 -23.72
N GLU A 214 4.33 -28.94 -24.47
CA GLU A 214 4.24 -28.88 -25.93
C GLU A 214 3.68 -27.55 -26.46
N ALA A 215 2.91 -26.82 -25.65
CA ALA A 215 2.42 -25.48 -26.00
C ALA A 215 3.54 -24.41 -25.92
N ALA A 216 4.64 -24.69 -25.22
CA ALA A 216 5.77 -23.77 -25.05
C ALA A 216 6.70 -23.76 -26.27
N THR A 217 6.23 -23.22 -27.40
CA THR A 217 7.06 -23.04 -28.60
C THR A 217 8.30 -22.18 -28.31
N PRO A 218 9.38 -22.25 -29.12
CA PRO A 218 10.57 -21.41 -28.93
C PRO A 218 10.27 -19.91 -28.92
N ARG A 219 9.24 -19.47 -29.65
CA ARG A 219 8.76 -18.08 -29.64
C ARG A 219 8.15 -17.72 -28.29
N VAL A 220 7.29 -18.58 -27.74
CA VAL A 220 6.66 -18.38 -26.41
C VAL A 220 7.73 -18.33 -25.33
N ALA A 221 8.72 -19.23 -25.36
CA ALA A 221 9.82 -19.21 -24.41
C ALA A 221 10.59 -17.88 -24.43
N LYS A 222 10.92 -17.37 -25.62
CA LYS A 222 11.62 -16.09 -25.80
C LYS A 222 10.78 -14.88 -25.35
N ILE A 223 9.48 -14.89 -25.64
CA ILE A 223 8.55 -13.84 -25.16
C ILE A 223 8.48 -13.84 -23.64
N ARG A 224 8.42 -15.02 -23.02
CA ARG A 224 8.36 -15.18 -21.58
C ARG A 224 9.60 -14.62 -20.88
N ASP A 225 10.79 -14.98 -21.37
CA ASP A 225 12.05 -14.51 -20.79
C ASP A 225 12.23 -13.00 -20.93
N ARG A 226 11.89 -12.45 -22.11
CA ARG A 226 11.97 -11.01 -22.37
C ARG A 226 10.88 -10.23 -21.67
N GLY A 227 9.69 -10.80 -21.53
CA GLY A 227 8.53 -10.17 -20.92
C GLY A 227 8.77 -9.85 -19.45
N VAL A 228 9.36 -10.79 -18.69
CA VAL A 228 9.75 -10.55 -17.29
C VAL A 228 10.80 -9.45 -17.20
N GLY A 229 11.84 -9.51 -18.04
CA GLY A 229 12.88 -8.47 -18.06
C GLY A 229 12.31 -7.09 -18.38
N LEU A 230 11.44 -6.99 -19.38
CA LEU A 230 10.76 -5.74 -19.74
C LEU A 230 9.89 -5.22 -18.60
N LEU A 231 9.11 -6.09 -17.96
CA LEU A 231 8.28 -5.72 -16.81
C LEU A 231 9.12 -5.14 -15.67
N VAL A 232 10.23 -5.79 -15.32
CA VAL A 232 11.15 -5.30 -14.28
C VAL A 232 11.68 -3.91 -14.64
N VAL A 233 12.14 -3.71 -15.88
CA VAL A 233 12.63 -2.40 -16.34
C VAL A 233 11.53 -1.34 -16.27
N LEU A 234 10.32 -1.64 -16.72
CA LEU A 234 9.18 -0.72 -16.66
C LEU A 234 8.84 -0.34 -15.22
N LEU A 235 8.86 -1.29 -14.28
CA LEU A 235 8.60 -1.02 -12.87
C LEU A 235 9.68 -0.13 -12.24
N ILE A 236 10.96 -0.38 -12.54
CA ILE A 236 12.07 0.46 -12.06
C ILE A 236 11.94 1.88 -12.60
N VAL A 237 11.65 2.03 -13.89
CA VAL A 237 11.46 3.34 -14.52
C VAL A 237 10.24 4.06 -13.94
N ALA A 238 9.13 3.34 -13.72
CA ALA A 238 7.92 3.90 -13.13
C ALA A 238 8.09 4.28 -11.64
N ALA A 239 8.99 3.62 -10.92
CA ALA A 239 9.24 3.89 -9.50
C ALA A 239 9.81 5.31 -9.25
N ILE A 240 10.54 5.88 -10.21
CA ILE A 240 11.12 7.23 -10.08
C ILE A 240 10.04 8.32 -10.03
N PRO A 241 9.17 8.51 -11.06
CA PRO A 241 8.11 9.50 -11.01
C PRO A 241 7.09 9.20 -9.91
N ALA A 242 6.81 7.93 -9.63
CA ALA A 242 6.00 7.52 -8.48
C ALA A 242 6.60 8.02 -7.15
N GLY A 243 7.90 7.80 -6.94
CA GLY A 243 8.60 8.25 -5.74
C GLY A 243 8.63 9.77 -5.59
N ILE A 244 8.84 10.51 -6.69
CA ILE A 244 8.77 11.98 -6.68
C ILE A 244 7.38 12.46 -6.26
N ARG A 245 6.33 11.90 -6.89
CA ARG A 245 4.94 12.26 -6.58
C ARG A 245 4.56 11.93 -5.13
N LEU A 246 4.94 10.75 -4.64
CA LEU A 246 4.70 10.36 -3.25
C LEU A 246 5.47 11.23 -2.26
N GLY A 247 6.71 11.61 -2.59
CA GLY A 247 7.48 12.56 -1.79
C GLY A 247 6.79 13.92 -1.68
N GLN A 248 6.28 14.45 -2.79
CA GLN A 248 5.50 15.69 -2.81
C GLN A 248 4.23 15.57 -1.95
N SER A 249 3.43 14.52 -2.18
CA SER A 249 2.21 14.26 -1.42
C SER A 249 2.46 14.11 0.09
N TYR A 250 3.56 13.46 0.47
CA TYR A 250 4.00 13.35 1.86
C TYR A 250 4.28 14.73 2.46
N TYR A 251 5.09 15.55 1.78
CA TYR A 251 5.40 16.91 2.26
C TYR A 251 4.15 17.79 2.33
N ASP A 252 3.26 17.72 1.35
CA ASP A 252 2.04 18.51 1.32
C ASP A 252 1.11 18.12 2.49
N THR A 253 0.90 16.81 2.69
CA THR A 253 0.08 16.29 3.79
C THR A 253 0.69 16.65 5.14
N ARG A 254 2.02 16.50 5.27
CA ARG A 254 2.73 16.82 6.50
C ARG A 254 2.69 18.31 6.80
N LEU A 255 2.79 19.18 5.79
CA LEU A 255 2.65 20.62 5.94
C LEU A 255 1.23 21.01 6.35
N GLN A 256 0.21 20.37 5.77
CA GLN A 256 -1.19 20.59 6.14
C GLN A 256 -1.49 20.22 7.60
N GLN A 257 -0.83 19.18 8.11
CA GLN A 257 -0.93 18.73 9.50
C GLN A 257 -0.03 19.50 10.47
N SER A 258 0.87 20.34 9.97
CA SER A 258 1.83 21.05 10.82
C SER A 258 1.11 22.11 11.67
N PRO A 259 1.38 22.18 12.98
CA PRO A 259 0.90 23.29 13.80
C PRO A 259 1.54 24.63 13.39
N TYR A 260 2.64 24.60 12.64
CA TYR A 260 3.40 25.78 12.21
C TYR A 260 3.22 26.11 10.73
N ARG A 261 2.11 25.65 10.13
CA ARG A 261 1.86 25.79 8.69
C ARG A 261 1.89 27.26 8.25
N ALA A 262 1.30 28.17 9.02
CA ALA A 262 1.18 29.57 8.62
C ALA A 262 2.55 30.24 8.59
N THR A 263 3.40 29.95 9.58
CA THR A 263 4.77 30.44 9.70
C THR A 263 5.63 29.90 8.56
N ILE A 264 5.58 28.60 8.28
CA ILE A 264 6.32 27.99 7.17
C ILE A 264 5.90 28.64 5.84
N THR A 265 4.60 28.78 5.60
CA THR A 265 4.07 29.39 4.36
C THR A 265 4.52 30.86 4.23
N ARG A 266 4.45 31.61 5.34
CA ARG A 266 4.89 33.01 5.42
C ARG A 266 6.38 33.17 5.10
N LEU A 267 7.23 32.30 5.65
CA LEU A 267 8.68 32.31 5.43
C LEU A 267 9.06 31.82 4.04
N GLN A 268 8.32 30.88 3.44
CA GLN A 268 8.53 30.47 2.04
C GLN A 268 8.25 31.63 1.07
N GLY A 269 7.16 32.38 1.30
CA GLY A 269 6.78 33.53 0.46
C GLY A 269 7.61 34.80 0.68
N GLU A 270 8.46 34.85 1.71
CA GLU A 270 9.28 36.01 2.03
C GLU A 270 10.42 36.21 1.01
N GLN A 271 10.69 37.46 0.61
CA GLN A 271 11.81 37.76 -0.30
C GLN A 271 13.13 37.91 0.44
N VAL A 272 13.08 38.39 1.69
CA VAL A 272 14.26 38.64 2.52
C VAL A 272 14.67 37.36 3.26
N LYS A 273 15.57 36.59 2.66
CA LYS A 273 16.12 35.35 3.23
C LYS A 273 17.38 35.61 4.06
N GLY A 274 17.70 34.70 4.99
CA GLY A 274 18.84 34.86 5.89
C GLY A 274 19.07 33.65 6.81
N ALA A 275 19.56 33.92 8.02
CA ALA A 275 19.59 32.91 9.08
C ALA A 275 18.23 32.83 9.77
N LEU A 276 17.80 31.62 10.13
CA LEU A 276 16.60 31.38 10.92
C LEU A 276 17.00 30.68 12.22
N LEU A 277 16.89 31.40 13.33
CA LEU A 277 17.20 30.92 14.66
C LEU A 277 15.92 30.42 15.34
N LEU A 278 15.96 29.19 15.85
CA LEU A 278 14.82 28.51 16.48
C LEU A 278 15.19 28.15 17.92
N ASN A 279 14.27 28.34 18.88
CA ASN A 279 14.47 28.00 20.29
C ASN A 279 13.89 26.63 20.70
N SER A 280 13.34 25.86 19.76
CA SER A 280 12.67 24.59 20.03
C SER A 280 13.03 23.51 19.02
N HIS A 281 13.42 22.33 19.52
CA HIS A 281 13.77 21.17 18.68
C HIS A 281 12.56 20.69 17.87
N THR A 282 11.39 20.70 18.51
CA THR A 282 10.13 20.37 17.84
C THR A 282 9.88 21.31 16.66
N VAL A 283 10.07 22.63 16.85
CA VAL A 283 9.92 23.61 15.75
C VAL A 283 10.96 23.36 14.67
N TYR A 284 12.22 23.09 15.04
CA TYR A 284 13.28 22.77 14.07
C TYR A 284 12.91 21.58 13.19
N ASP A 285 12.40 20.49 13.78
CA ASP A 285 11.99 19.29 13.05
C ASP A 285 10.85 19.56 12.07
N TRP A 286 9.95 20.49 12.42
CA TRP A 286 8.88 20.93 11.52
C TRP A 286 9.36 21.87 10.43
N PHE A 287 10.30 22.78 10.71
CA PHE A 287 10.74 23.80 9.76
C PHE A 287 11.77 23.27 8.78
N TYR A 288 12.66 22.39 9.24
CA TYR A 288 13.82 21.93 8.47
C TYR A 288 13.46 21.35 7.10
N PRO A 289 12.44 20.49 6.94
CA PRO A 289 12.13 19.92 5.63
C PRO A 289 11.70 20.95 4.59
N TYR A 290 11.09 22.07 5.02
CA TYR A 290 10.49 23.07 4.13
C TYR A 290 11.35 24.32 3.91
N LEU A 291 12.21 24.67 4.87
CA LEU A 291 12.92 25.95 4.88
C LEU A 291 14.44 25.84 4.68
N ARG A 292 15.02 24.64 4.75
CA ARG A 292 16.50 24.46 4.65
C ARG A 292 17.14 24.88 3.33
N GLN A 293 16.35 25.02 2.26
CA GLN A 293 16.86 25.48 0.97
C GLN A 293 16.95 27.01 0.92
N ASP A 294 16.06 27.70 1.64
CA ASP A 294 15.94 29.16 1.62
C ASP A 294 16.64 29.83 2.81
N TYR A 295 16.77 29.12 3.93
CA TYR A 295 17.31 29.65 5.18
C TYR A 295 18.46 28.78 5.69
N ARG A 296 19.41 29.41 6.38
CA ARG A 296 20.37 28.71 7.23
C ARG A 296 19.76 28.56 8.62
N LEU A 297 19.32 27.35 8.96
CA LEU A 297 18.69 27.09 10.25
C LEU A 297 19.74 26.94 11.34
N PHE A 298 19.52 27.61 12.45
CA PHE A 298 20.32 27.51 13.66
C PHE A 298 19.40 27.20 14.85
N MET A 299 19.95 26.46 15.80
CA MET A 299 19.27 26.12 17.04
C MET A 299 19.84 26.96 18.17
N LEU A 300 18.96 27.65 18.88
CA LEU A 300 19.24 28.28 20.16
C LEU A 300 18.96 27.23 21.24
N ASP A 301 20.03 26.76 21.88
CA ASP A 301 19.99 25.64 22.82
C ASP A 301 20.57 26.10 24.16
N ASP A 302 19.88 25.76 25.25
CA ASP A 302 20.29 26.06 26.62
C ASP A 302 21.34 25.07 27.15
N TYR A 303 21.71 24.06 26.37
CA TYR A 303 22.81 23.17 26.72
C TYR A 303 24.16 23.88 26.67
N ALA A 304 24.97 23.73 27.71
CA ALA A 304 26.39 24.06 27.70
C ALA A 304 27.20 22.88 28.26
N PRO A 305 28.31 22.49 27.61
CA PRO A 305 29.25 21.53 28.20
C PRO A 305 29.80 22.02 29.55
N PRO A 306 30.25 21.12 30.44
CA PRO A 306 30.86 21.51 31.69
C PRO A 306 32.03 22.50 31.48
N GLY A 307 31.98 23.65 32.16
CA GLY A 307 33.00 24.69 32.07
C GLY A 307 32.73 25.79 31.02
N GLU A 308 31.69 25.66 30.20
CA GLU A 308 31.22 26.71 29.29
C GLU A 308 29.93 27.37 29.83
N SER A 309 29.75 28.66 29.54
CA SER A 309 28.49 29.35 29.83
C SER A 309 27.59 29.37 28.59
N VAL A 310 26.28 29.15 28.79
CA VAL A 310 25.26 29.27 27.72
C VAL A 310 25.37 30.64 27.04
N ALA A 311 25.54 31.71 27.82
CA ALA A 311 25.68 33.07 27.30
C ALA A 311 26.88 33.25 26.37
N ALA A 312 28.06 32.73 26.74
CA ALA A 312 29.25 32.83 25.88
C ALA A 312 29.08 32.02 24.59
N ARG A 313 28.51 30.82 24.67
CA ARG A 313 28.24 29.95 23.52
C ARG A 313 27.23 30.59 22.57
N THR A 314 26.12 31.10 23.09
CA THR A 314 25.10 31.81 22.31
C THR A 314 25.69 33.05 21.65
N THR A 315 26.46 33.86 22.39
CA THR A 315 27.14 35.04 21.84
C THR A 315 28.08 34.66 20.69
N ALA A 316 28.86 33.58 20.84
CA ALA A 316 29.75 33.10 19.79
C ALA A 316 28.97 32.60 18.56
N LEU A 317 27.83 31.92 18.75
CA LEU A 317 26.93 31.52 17.67
C LEU A 317 26.37 32.74 16.93
N LEU A 318 25.86 33.74 17.64
CA LEU A 318 25.27 34.95 17.05
C LEU A 318 26.30 35.78 16.29
N ASN A 319 27.51 35.95 16.83
CA ASN A 319 28.62 36.59 16.13
C ASN A 319 28.96 35.86 14.82
N ARG A 320 28.94 34.52 14.83
CA ARG A 320 29.16 33.71 13.62
C ARG A 320 28.05 33.90 12.59
N ILE A 321 26.79 33.97 13.03
CA ILE A 321 25.65 34.24 12.16
C ILE A 321 25.78 35.64 11.54
N ALA A 322 26.02 36.67 12.35
CA ALA A 322 26.16 38.06 11.91
C ALA A 322 27.35 38.29 10.95
N ALA A 323 28.40 37.48 11.06
CA ALA A 323 29.51 37.50 10.12
C ALA A 323 29.14 36.96 8.73
N GLN A 324 28.06 36.17 8.62
CA GLN A 324 27.67 35.47 7.38
C GLN A 324 26.41 36.01 6.72
N THR A 325 25.54 36.70 7.47
CA THR A 325 24.27 37.23 6.97
C THR A 325 23.97 38.57 7.62
N ASP A 326 23.31 39.44 6.86
CA ASP A 326 22.80 40.73 7.35
C ASP A 326 21.35 40.63 7.83
N VAL A 327 20.72 39.47 7.65
CA VAL A 327 19.32 39.20 8.01
C VAL A 327 19.27 38.04 9.00
N LEU A 328 18.58 38.27 10.12
CA LEU A 328 18.31 37.27 11.16
C LEU A 328 16.81 37.18 11.42
N TRP A 329 16.23 36.02 11.11
CA TRP A 329 14.90 35.63 11.55
C TRP A 329 15.01 34.85 12.87
N ILE A 330 14.11 35.10 13.79
CA ILE A 330 13.97 34.33 15.03
C ILE A 330 12.53 33.87 15.13
N TYR A 331 12.32 32.57 15.33
CA TYR A 331 11.02 32.06 15.75
C TYR A 331 11.10 31.58 17.18
N ASP A 332 10.36 32.26 18.03
CA ASP A 332 10.20 31.96 19.44
C ASP A 332 8.92 31.14 19.64
N ALA A 333 9.09 29.87 19.99
CA ALA A 333 7.99 28.93 20.18
C ALA A 333 7.15 29.20 21.43
N ASP A 334 7.67 29.92 22.42
CA ASP A 334 7.01 30.22 23.69
C ASP A 334 7.45 31.60 24.20
N ALA A 335 6.91 32.65 23.58
CA ALA A 335 7.26 34.03 23.90
C ALA A 335 6.86 34.50 25.31
N ALA A 336 6.24 33.63 26.13
CA ALA A 336 5.96 33.88 27.54
C ALA A 336 7.11 33.43 28.46
N ALA A 337 7.94 32.50 28.01
CA ALA A 337 9.15 32.06 28.72
C ALA A 337 10.38 32.79 28.17
N VAL A 338 11.39 32.95 29.03
CA VAL A 338 12.71 33.45 28.61
C VAL A 338 13.76 32.47 29.10
N THR A 339 14.46 31.83 28.18
CA THR A 339 15.55 30.92 28.51
C THR A 339 16.89 31.66 28.67
N PRO A 340 17.91 31.06 29.31
CA PRO A 340 19.24 31.66 29.40
C PRO A 340 19.86 31.98 28.04
N ALA A 341 19.61 31.16 27.01
CA ALA A 341 20.08 31.44 25.66
C ALA A 341 19.32 32.63 25.02
N GLU A 342 18.03 32.78 25.29
CA GLU A 342 17.23 33.93 24.84
C GLU A 342 17.61 35.23 25.54
N GLU A 343 17.93 35.18 26.84
CA GLU A 343 18.46 36.31 27.57
C GLU A 343 19.81 36.76 26.98
N ALA A 344 20.69 35.80 26.67
CA ALA A 344 21.95 36.09 25.98
C ALA A 344 21.74 36.70 24.59
N LEU A 345 20.75 36.22 23.84
CA LEU A 345 20.35 36.79 22.55
C LEU A 345 19.83 38.22 22.69
N ALA A 346 18.96 38.49 23.65
CA ALA A 346 18.43 39.83 23.91
C ALA A 346 19.54 40.82 24.29
N ASN A 347 20.47 40.39 25.14
CA ASN A 347 21.66 41.17 25.50
C ASN A 347 22.57 41.44 24.28
N TRP A 348 22.78 40.43 23.42
CA TRP A 348 23.59 40.56 22.20
C TRP A 348 22.96 41.52 21.18
N LEU A 349 21.63 41.50 21.04
CA LEU A 349 20.90 42.44 20.19
C LEU A 349 21.01 43.88 20.68
N GLY A 350 21.38 44.11 21.96
CA GLY A 350 21.69 45.43 22.49
C GLY A 350 20.53 46.43 22.40
N GLY A 351 19.29 45.95 22.50
CA GLY A 351 18.09 46.78 22.40
C GLY A 351 17.72 47.22 20.97
N ARG A 352 18.37 46.68 19.92
CA ARG A 352 17.96 46.91 18.53
C ARG A 352 16.51 46.45 18.34
N PRO A 353 15.59 47.31 17.87
CA PRO A 353 14.23 46.87 17.61
C PRO A 353 14.18 45.95 16.39
N PRO A 354 13.32 44.92 16.39
CA PRO A 354 13.09 44.12 15.19
C PRO A 354 12.45 44.98 14.09
N ALA A 355 12.84 44.73 12.84
CA ALA A 355 12.24 45.34 11.66
C ALA A 355 10.80 44.84 11.43
N HIS A 356 10.49 43.62 11.88
CA HIS A 356 9.14 43.06 11.84
C HIS A 356 8.92 42.12 13.03
N ILE A 357 7.69 42.14 13.58
CA ILE A 357 7.22 41.22 14.62
C ILE A 357 5.85 40.72 14.18
N GLN A 358 5.63 39.41 14.31
CA GLN A 358 4.34 38.79 14.04
C GLN A 358 4.09 37.63 15.02
N ASP A 359 2.97 37.67 15.74
CA ASP A 359 2.46 36.51 16.47
C ASP A 359 1.78 35.54 15.48
N ILE A 360 2.22 34.30 15.44
CA ILE A 360 1.78 33.30 14.45
C ILE A 360 2.01 31.88 14.97
N ASP A 361 1.05 30.98 14.73
CA ASP A 361 1.11 29.56 15.14
C ASP A 361 1.43 29.32 16.63
N GLY A 362 0.96 30.23 17.50
CA GLY A 362 1.19 30.18 18.95
C GLY A 362 2.59 30.61 19.39
N GLY A 363 3.48 30.94 18.46
CA GLY A 363 4.78 31.55 18.72
C GLY A 363 4.86 32.99 18.22
N ARG A 364 6.07 33.54 18.22
CA ARG A 364 6.37 34.87 17.71
C ARG A 364 7.55 34.84 16.76
N LEU A 365 7.33 35.38 15.57
CA LEU A 365 8.32 35.52 14.53
C LEU A 365 8.88 36.95 14.53
N TYR A 366 10.20 37.07 14.60
CA TYR A 366 10.92 38.33 14.55
C TYR A 366 11.86 38.39 13.35
N LEU A 367 11.99 39.57 12.77
CA LEU A 367 12.98 39.90 11.74
C LEU A 367 13.91 40.98 12.24
N PHE A 368 15.22 40.75 12.17
CA PHE A 368 16.25 41.73 12.44
C PHE A 368 17.14 41.94 11.22
N ILE A 369 17.45 43.20 10.94
CA ILE A 369 18.48 43.61 9.99
C ILE A 369 19.72 43.98 10.80
N LEU A 370 20.82 43.27 10.58
CA LEU A 370 22.02 43.34 11.42
C LEU A 370 23.00 44.45 11.02
N LYS A 371 22.94 44.93 9.77
CA LYS A 371 23.78 45.99 9.21
C LYS A 371 22.99 47.12 8.57
#